data_AF-A0A7S0Z2W1-F1
#
_entry.id   AF-A0A7S0Z2W1-F1
#
_cell.length_a   1.000
_cell.length_b   1.000
_cell.length_c   1.000
_cell.angle_alpha   90.00
_cell.angle_beta   90.00
_cell.angle_gamma   90.00
#
_symmetry.space_group_name_H-M   'P 1'
#
loop_
_entity.id
_entity.type
_entity.pdbx_description
1 polymer ?
#
loop_
_entity_poly.entity_id
_entity_poly.type
_entity_poly.pdbx_seq_one_letter_code
_entity_poly.pdbx_strand_id
1 'polypeptide(L)'
;MSVAGRAALLLAAAAALLLLAATPADARPRGNKGASRPAADQDMRLKRIDCERTQCRALSGEARSTCTYRCMSPTCFTEVYAHDELEEGEVDTERARQYAFCFKKAFRKQQDEKNEKLRKEAAERRAALAAQRATGGATVKTA
;
A
#
# COMPACT_ATOMS: atom_id res chain seq x y z
N MET A 1 -1.51 11.40 66.02
CA MET A 1 -1.32 10.42 64.93
C MET A 1 0.17 10.34 64.64
N SER A 2 0.80 9.19 64.85
CA SER A 2 2.26 9.03 64.75
C SER A 2 2.75 9.19 63.30
N VAL A 3 3.95 9.74 63.12
CA VAL A 3 4.63 9.94 61.83
C VAL A 3 4.69 8.63 61.02
N ALA A 4 4.84 7.50 61.72
CA ALA A 4 4.80 6.16 61.14
C ALA A 4 3.45 5.81 60.46
N GLY A 5 2.33 6.27 61.02
CA GLY A 5 1.00 6.02 60.46
C GLY A 5 0.75 6.81 59.16
N ARG A 6 1.32 8.01 59.05
CA ARG A 6 1.23 8.81 57.82
C ARG A 6 2.09 8.23 56.69
N ALA A 7 3.28 7.71 57.02
CA ALA A 7 4.14 7.02 56.05
C ALA A 7 3.49 5.75 55.50
N ALA A 8 2.87 4.94 56.37
CA ALA A 8 2.14 3.73 55.94
C ALA A 8 0.96 4.05 55.02
N LEU A 9 0.21 5.12 55.31
CA LEU A 9 -0.92 5.54 54.48
C LEU A 9 -0.47 6.01 53.08
N LEU A 10 0.64 6.75 53.01
CA LEU A 10 1.20 7.23 51.74
C LEU A 10 1.76 6.09 50.89
N LEU A 11 2.42 5.11 51.50
CA LEU A 11 2.91 3.92 50.79
C LEU A 11 1.75 3.05 50.28
N ALA A 12 0.69 2.87 51.07
CA ALA A 12 -0.49 2.14 50.64
C ALA A 12 -1.22 2.85 49.48
N ALA A 13 -1.35 4.18 49.55
CA ALA A 13 -1.93 4.98 48.48
C ALA A 13 -1.09 4.93 47.19
N ALA A 14 0.24 4.99 47.31
CA ALA A 14 1.15 4.87 46.16
C ALA A 14 1.09 3.47 45.51
N ALA A 15 1.01 2.41 46.32
CA ALA A 15 0.86 1.04 45.83
C ALA A 15 -0.49 0.82 45.13
N ALA A 16 -1.58 1.39 45.67
CA ALA A 16 -2.89 1.35 45.02
C ALA A 16 -2.92 2.10 43.68
N LEU A 17 -2.24 3.26 43.61
CA LEU A 17 -2.13 4.04 42.37
C LEU A 17 -1.34 3.29 41.28
N LEU A 18 -0.27 2.59 41.67
CA LEU A 18 0.52 1.74 40.78
C LEU A 18 -0.28 0.54 40.25
N LEU A 19 -1.15 -0.05 41.07
CA LEU A 19 -2.01 -1.17 40.66
C LEU A 19 -3.11 -0.75 39.66
N LEU A 20 -3.67 0.46 39.79
CA LEU A 20 -4.67 0.95 38.82
C LEU A 20 -4.07 1.22 37.42
N ALA A 21 -2.79 1.62 37.35
CA ALA A 21 -2.11 1.92 36.09
C ALA A 21 -1.75 0.67 35.27
N ALA A 22 -1.82 -0.52 35.86
CA ALA A 22 -1.42 -1.78 35.22
C ALA A 22 -2.55 -2.49 34.47
N THR A 23 -3.73 -1.87 34.30
CA THR A 23 -4.80 -2.49 33.53
C THR A 23 -4.45 -2.49 32.03
N PRO A 24 -4.34 -3.67 31.38
CA PRO A 24 -4.13 -3.72 29.95
C PRO A 24 -5.40 -3.21 29.27
N ALA A 25 -5.29 -2.07 28.60
CA ALA A 25 -6.34 -1.59 27.71
C ALA A 25 -6.45 -2.57 26.53
N ASP A 26 -7.52 -3.36 26.52
CA ASP A 26 -7.86 -4.29 25.43
C ASP A 26 -8.30 -3.48 24.19
N ALA A 27 -7.31 -2.91 23.51
CA ALA A 27 -7.51 -2.19 22.26
C ALA A 27 -7.77 -3.22 21.16
N ARG A 28 -9.04 -3.61 20.98
CA ARG A 28 -9.48 -4.36 19.79
C ARG A 28 -9.03 -3.58 18.55
N PRO A 29 -8.23 -4.16 17.62
CA PRO A 29 -7.93 -3.49 16.37
C PRO A 29 -9.24 -3.33 15.61
N ARG A 30 -9.76 -2.10 15.56
CA ARG A 30 -10.80 -1.72 14.60
C ARG A 30 -10.18 -1.94 13.23
N GLY A 31 -10.53 -3.05 12.59
CA GLY A 31 -10.22 -3.27 11.18
C GLY A 31 -10.77 -2.07 10.41
N ASN A 32 -9.86 -1.19 9.99
CA ASN A 32 -10.20 0.02 9.26
C ASN A 32 -10.72 -0.39 7.89
N LYS A 33 -12.01 -0.72 7.80
CA LYS A 33 -12.76 -0.77 6.55
C LYS A 33 -13.12 0.65 6.08
N GLY A 34 -12.33 1.66 6.44
CA GLY A 34 -12.37 2.95 5.79
C GLY A 34 -12.11 2.72 4.32
N ALA A 35 -13.00 3.20 3.47
CA ALA A 35 -12.95 3.10 2.02
C ALA A 35 -11.62 3.65 1.50
N SER A 36 -10.58 2.83 1.55
CA SER A 36 -9.34 3.06 0.86
C SER A 36 -9.74 3.13 -0.60
N ARG A 37 -9.58 4.30 -1.23
CA ARG A 37 -9.71 4.42 -2.68
C ARG A 37 -8.97 3.22 -3.29
N PRO A 38 -9.58 2.48 -4.24
CA PRO A 38 -8.91 1.33 -4.82
C PRO A 38 -7.49 1.73 -5.23
N ALA A 39 -6.47 0.98 -4.81
CA ALA A 39 -5.06 1.37 -5.02
C ALA A 39 -4.75 1.79 -6.47
N ALA A 40 -5.48 1.21 -7.45
CA ALA A 40 -5.42 1.56 -8.85
C ALA A 40 -5.86 3.02 -9.15
N ASP A 41 -6.89 3.54 -8.50
CA ASP A 41 -7.35 4.93 -8.67
C ASP A 41 -6.30 5.92 -8.14
N GLN A 42 -5.68 5.58 -7.02
CA GLN A 42 -4.61 6.40 -6.45
C GLN A 42 -3.36 6.37 -7.34
N ASP A 43 -2.95 5.19 -7.82
CA ASP A 43 -1.83 5.05 -8.75
C ASP A 43 -2.09 5.83 -10.04
N MET A 44 -3.28 5.71 -10.61
CA MET A 44 -3.68 6.44 -11.81
C MET A 44 -3.59 7.96 -11.62
N ARG A 45 -4.07 8.48 -10.48
CA ARG A 45 -3.98 9.91 -10.15
C ARG A 45 -2.53 10.37 -10.01
N LEU A 46 -1.69 9.59 -9.33
CA LEU A 46 -0.29 9.95 -9.12
C LEU A 46 0.50 9.93 -10.43
N LYS A 47 0.32 8.90 -11.28
CA LYS A 47 0.96 8.85 -12.60
C LYS A 47 0.52 9.99 -13.50
N ARG A 48 -0.76 10.37 -13.46
CA ARG A 48 -1.26 11.53 -14.21
C ARG A 48 -0.52 12.81 -13.81
N ILE A 49 -0.45 13.09 -12.52
CA ILE A 49 0.26 14.27 -11.99
C ILE A 49 1.74 14.24 -12.38
N ASP A 50 2.39 13.08 -12.27
CA ASP A 50 3.80 12.92 -12.63
C ASP A 50 4.03 13.21 -14.13
N CYS A 51 3.26 12.59 -15.02
CA CYS A 51 3.31 12.82 -16.46
C CYS A 51 3.04 14.29 -16.83
N GLU A 52 2.04 14.91 -16.22
CA GLU A 52 1.68 16.31 -16.47
C GLU A 52 2.79 17.29 -16.02
N ARG A 53 3.60 16.92 -15.03
CA ARG A 53 4.66 17.78 -14.46
C ARG A 53 6.04 17.54 -15.08
N THR A 54 6.29 16.34 -15.58
CA THR A 54 7.58 15.93 -16.11
C THR A 54 7.59 15.98 -17.64
N GLN A 55 6.93 15.02 -18.29
CA GLN A 55 7.02 14.80 -19.73
C GLN A 55 6.14 15.76 -20.54
N CYS A 56 4.95 16.08 -20.05
CA CYS A 56 3.95 16.83 -20.80
C CYS A 56 3.85 18.30 -20.39
N ARG A 57 4.84 18.82 -19.65
CA ARG A 57 4.81 20.16 -19.04
C ARG A 57 4.69 21.29 -20.06
N ALA A 58 5.34 21.15 -21.22
CA ALA A 58 5.39 22.18 -22.26
C ALA A 58 4.15 22.22 -23.17
N LEU A 59 3.25 21.24 -23.04
CA LEU A 59 2.07 21.10 -23.88
C LEU A 59 0.84 21.75 -23.22
N SER A 60 -0.12 22.16 -24.03
CA SER A 60 -1.41 22.71 -23.61
C SER A 60 -2.57 22.00 -24.29
N GLY A 61 -3.79 22.19 -23.77
CA GLY A 61 -5.01 21.65 -24.36
C GLY A 61 -4.96 20.14 -24.61
N GLU A 62 -5.43 19.73 -25.79
CA GLU A 62 -5.56 18.33 -26.19
C GLU A 62 -4.21 17.65 -26.47
N ALA A 63 -3.21 18.41 -26.89
CA ALA A 63 -1.84 17.91 -27.01
C ALA A 63 -1.31 17.45 -25.64
N ARG A 64 -1.66 18.17 -24.56
CA ARG A 64 -1.26 17.81 -23.19
C ARG A 64 -2.00 16.56 -22.69
N SER A 65 -3.31 16.45 -22.93
CA SER A 65 -4.09 15.28 -22.51
C SER A 65 -3.60 14.02 -23.23
N THR A 66 -3.41 14.09 -24.55
CA THR A 66 -2.87 13.00 -25.38
C THR A 66 -1.50 12.54 -24.89
N CYS A 67 -0.57 13.48 -24.68
CA CYS A 67 0.74 13.18 -24.09
C CYS A 67 0.60 12.50 -22.72
N THR A 68 -0.29 13.00 -21.87
CA THR A 68 -0.48 12.49 -20.50
C THR A 68 -0.98 11.04 -20.52
N TYR A 69 -1.97 10.71 -21.35
CA TYR A 69 -2.47 9.33 -21.48
C TYR A 69 -1.40 8.39 -22.03
N ARG A 70 -0.66 8.82 -23.06
CA ARG A 70 0.45 8.03 -23.61
C ARG A 70 1.57 7.80 -22.60
N CYS A 71 1.90 8.80 -21.79
CA CYS A 71 2.90 8.70 -20.72
C CYS A 71 2.46 7.75 -19.60
N MET A 72 1.20 7.83 -19.17
CA MET A 72 0.68 7.01 -18.08
C MET A 72 0.65 5.51 -18.40
N SER A 73 0.29 5.16 -19.63
CA SER A 73 0.30 3.78 -20.14
C SER A 73 0.26 3.78 -21.67
N PRO A 74 1.42 3.60 -22.35
CA PRO A 74 1.46 3.53 -23.81
C PRO A 74 0.56 2.43 -24.39
N THR A 75 0.43 1.31 -23.68
CA THR A 75 -0.43 0.18 -24.07
C THR A 75 -1.90 0.56 -24.05
N CYS A 76 -2.40 1.09 -22.92
CA CYS A 76 -3.81 1.50 -22.83
C CYS A 76 -4.13 2.69 -23.73
N PHE A 77 -3.15 3.57 -23.96
CA PHE A 77 -3.31 4.66 -24.91
C PHE A 77 -3.53 4.13 -26.33
N THR A 78 -2.69 3.20 -26.77
CA THR A 78 -2.84 2.58 -28.10
C THR A 78 -4.16 1.82 -28.21
N GLU A 79 -4.54 1.04 -27.19
CA GLU A 79 -5.80 0.28 -27.23
C GLU A 79 -7.06 1.18 -27.34
N VAL A 80 -7.04 2.37 -26.74
CA VAL A 80 -8.22 3.25 -26.64
C VAL A 80 -8.23 4.36 -27.69
N TYR A 81 -7.06 4.84 -28.11
CA TYR A 81 -6.91 6.03 -28.95
C TYR A 81 -6.27 5.75 -30.33
N ALA A 82 -5.99 4.48 -30.71
CA ALA A 82 -5.34 4.19 -31.99
C ALA A 82 -6.21 4.40 -33.24
N HIS A 83 -7.53 4.54 -33.10
CA HIS A 83 -8.46 4.41 -34.23
C HIS A 83 -9.17 5.70 -34.64
N ASP A 84 -9.12 6.78 -33.85
CA ASP A 84 -9.85 8.01 -34.21
C ASP A 84 -9.21 9.27 -33.60
N GLU A 85 -8.94 10.28 -34.43
CA GLU A 85 -8.50 11.60 -33.98
C GLU A 85 -9.73 12.37 -33.46
N LEU A 86 -9.66 12.90 -32.24
CA LEU A 86 -10.73 13.73 -31.66
C LEU A 86 -10.85 15.05 -32.42
N GLU A 87 -12.08 15.49 -32.70
CA GLU A 87 -12.32 16.83 -33.22
C GLU A 87 -12.01 17.90 -32.16
N GLU A 88 -11.53 19.07 -32.61
CA GLU A 88 -11.20 20.18 -31.71
C GLU A 88 -12.43 20.69 -30.95
N GLY A 89 -12.51 20.39 -29.65
CA GLY A 89 -13.57 20.86 -28.75
C GLY A 89 -14.45 19.76 -28.16
N GLU A 90 -14.28 18.49 -28.55
CA GLU A 90 -15.01 17.37 -27.96
C GLU A 90 -14.33 16.87 -26.67
N VAL A 91 -15.12 16.65 -25.61
CA VAL A 91 -14.65 16.00 -24.37
C VAL A 91 -14.98 14.53 -24.43
N ASP A 92 -13.98 13.69 -24.70
CA ASP A 92 -14.18 12.25 -24.81
C ASP A 92 -14.28 11.54 -23.45
N THR A 93 -15.46 11.64 -22.84
CA THR A 93 -15.73 10.98 -21.56
C THR A 93 -15.79 9.45 -21.68
N GLU A 94 -16.09 8.91 -22.86
CA GLU A 94 -16.20 7.47 -23.07
C GLU A 94 -14.82 6.81 -23.11
N ARG A 95 -13.93 7.29 -23.99
CA ARG A 95 -12.54 6.85 -24.08
C ARG A 95 -11.80 7.10 -22.78
N ALA A 96 -12.07 8.19 -22.06
CA ALA A 96 -11.50 8.40 -20.72
C ALA A 96 -11.91 7.28 -19.73
N ARG A 97 -13.16 6.80 -19.78
CA ARG A 97 -13.63 5.67 -18.95
C ARG A 97 -13.02 4.35 -19.41
N GLN A 98 -12.94 4.09 -20.71
CA GLN A 98 -12.32 2.90 -21.27
C GLN A 98 -10.83 2.83 -20.90
N TYR A 99 -10.11 3.96 -20.99
CA TYR A 99 -8.74 4.09 -20.56
C TYR A 99 -8.58 3.80 -19.06
N ALA A 100 -9.46 4.37 -18.22
CA ALA A 100 -9.48 4.06 -16.79
C ALA A 100 -9.73 2.58 -16.50
N PHE A 101 -10.62 1.93 -17.26
CA PHE A 101 -10.84 0.49 -17.15
C PHE A 101 -9.60 -0.32 -17.53
N CYS A 102 -8.99 -0.03 -18.68
CA CYS A 102 -7.74 -0.67 -19.13
C CYS A 102 -6.64 -0.54 -18.09
N PHE A 103 -6.39 0.69 -17.61
CA PHE A 103 -5.36 0.99 -16.63
C PHE A 103 -5.57 0.19 -15.34
N LYS A 104 -6.79 0.19 -14.80
CA LYS A 104 -7.12 -0.56 -13.58
C LYS A 104 -6.94 -2.07 -13.77
N LYS A 105 -7.28 -2.61 -14.95
CA LYS A 105 -7.07 -4.03 -15.28
C LYS A 105 -5.58 -4.37 -15.32
N ALA A 106 -4.77 -3.56 -16.00
CA ALA A 106 -3.32 -3.73 -16.06
C ALA A 106 -2.68 -3.62 -14.67
N PHE A 107 -3.08 -2.64 -13.87
CA PHE A 107 -2.60 -2.46 -12.51
C PHE A 107 -2.89 -3.68 -11.63
N ARG A 108 -4.12 -4.20 -11.64
CA ARG A 108 -4.47 -5.42 -10.87
C ARG A 108 -3.60 -6.60 -11.27
N LYS A 109 -3.45 -6.84 -12.58
CA LYS A 109 -2.60 -7.92 -13.11
C LYS A 109 -1.16 -7.80 -12.60
N GLN A 110 -0.57 -6.60 -12.65
CA GLN A 110 0.79 -6.36 -12.15
C GLN A 110 0.92 -6.60 -10.64
N GLN A 111 -0.09 -6.21 -9.85
CA GLN A 111 -0.10 -6.46 -8.41
C GLN A 111 -0.22 -7.96 -8.10
N ASP A 112 -1.07 -8.69 -8.83
CA ASP A 112 -1.23 -10.12 -8.66
C ASP A 112 0.07 -10.88 -8.97
N GLU A 113 0.72 -10.54 -10.09
CA GLU A 113 2.03 -11.11 -10.47
C GLU A 113 3.12 -10.78 -9.44
N LYS A 114 3.16 -9.53 -8.93
CA LYS A 114 4.09 -9.13 -7.87
C LYS A 114 3.82 -9.91 -6.57
N ASN A 115 2.57 -10.02 -6.17
CA ASN A 115 2.18 -10.75 -4.97
C ASN A 115 2.48 -12.24 -5.07
N GLU A 116 2.30 -12.83 -6.25
CA GLU A 116 2.67 -14.22 -6.52
C GLU A 116 4.19 -14.42 -6.37
N LYS A 117 5.00 -13.53 -6.96
CA LYS A 117 6.46 -13.56 -6.81
C LYS A 117 6.88 -13.46 -5.35
N LEU A 118 6.33 -12.50 -4.61
CA LEU A 118 6.61 -12.33 -3.18
C LEU A 118 6.22 -13.58 -2.36
N ARG A 119 5.13 -14.26 -2.72
CA ARG A 119 4.73 -15.52 -2.07
C ARG A 119 5.70 -16.66 -2.35
N LYS A 120 6.17 -16.79 -3.61
CA LYS A 120 7.18 -17.79 -3.99
C LYS A 120 8.49 -17.54 -3.25
N GLU A 121 9.00 -16.32 -3.29
CA GLU A 121 10.22 -15.91 -2.58
C GLU A 121 10.11 -16.16 -1.06
N ALA A 122 8.95 -15.87 -0.46
CA ALA A 122 8.73 -16.14 0.96
C ALA A 122 8.67 -17.64 1.28
N ALA A 123 8.09 -18.46 0.40
CA ALA A 123 8.06 -19.92 0.55
C ALA A 123 9.46 -20.52 0.43
N GLU A 124 10.24 -20.08 -0.57
CA GLU A 124 11.63 -20.47 -0.76
C GLU A 124 12.50 -20.08 0.43
N ARG A 125 12.39 -18.84 0.91
CA ARG A 125 13.11 -18.38 2.10
C ARG A 125 12.76 -19.21 3.35
N ARG A 126 11.49 -19.56 3.53
CA ARG A 126 11.05 -20.43 4.64
C ARG A 126 11.63 -21.84 4.51
N ALA A 127 11.63 -22.41 3.31
CA ALA A 127 12.21 -23.73 3.06
C ALA A 127 13.73 -23.73 3.32
N ALA A 128 14.45 -22.69 2.88
CA ALA A 128 15.88 -22.54 3.13
C ALA A 128 16.21 -22.45 4.63
N LEU A 129 15.44 -21.65 5.39
CA LEU A 129 15.61 -21.56 6.84
C LEU A 129 15.30 -22.88 7.56
N ALA A 130 14.31 -23.64 7.08
CA ALA A 130 14.00 -24.96 7.63
C ALA A 130 15.13 -25.96 7.36
N ALA A 131 15.71 -25.96 6.15
CA ALA A 131 16.85 -26.79 5.81
C ALA A 131 18.09 -26.45 6.65
N GLN A 132 18.39 -25.17 6.84
CA GLN A 132 19.50 -24.72 7.70
C GLN A 132 19.34 -25.17 9.15
N ARG A 133 18.11 -25.16 9.68
CA ARG A 133 17.82 -25.68 11.03
C ARG A 133 18.03 -27.18 11.12
N ALA A 134 17.67 -27.95 10.08
CA ALA A 134 17.90 -29.38 10.04
C ALA A 134 19.41 -29.73 10.02
N THR A 135 20.22 -28.98 9.27
CA THR A 135 21.67 -29.21 9.19
C THR A 135 22.42 -28.70 10.43
N GLY A 136 22.03 -27.55 10.99
CA GLY A 136 22.64 -26.99 12.21
C GLY A 136 22.31 -27.77 13.49
N GLY A 137 21.21 -28.52 13.51
CA GLY A 137 20.89 -29.44 14.62
C GLY A 137 21.75 -30.71 14.65
N ALA A 138 22.39 -31.08 13.54
CA ALA A 138 23.24 -32.27 13.46
C ALA A 138 24.61 -32.07 14.14
N THR A 139 25.14 -30.84 14.16
CA THR A 139 26.47 -30.55 14.71
C THR A 139 26.51 -30.41 16.24
N VAL A 140 25.35 -30.30 16.92
CA VAL A 140 25.28 -30.17 18.40
C VAL A 140 25.16 -31.52 19.11
N LYS A 141 24.89 -32.63 18.39
CA LYS A 141 24.62 -33.94 18.99
C LYS A 141 25.81 -34.90 19.07
N THR A 142 27.02 -34.45 18.71
CA THR A 142 28.25 -35.23 18.81
C THR A 142 29.31 -34.44 19.59
N ALA A 143 29.12 -34.35 20.91
CA ALA A 143 30.17 -33.97 21.86
C ALA A 143 29.83 -34.59 23.22
#